data_AF-A0A2C9KIF9-F1
#
_entry.id   AF-A0A2C9KIF9-F1
#
_cell.length_a   1.000
_cell.length_b   1.000
_cell.length_c   1.000
_cell.angle_alpha   90.00
_cell.angle_beta   90.00
_cell.angle_gamma   90.00
#
_symmetry.space_group_name_H-M   'P 1'
#
loop_
_entity.id
_entity.type
_entity.pdbx_description
1 polymer ?
#
loop_
_entity_poly.entity_id
_entity_poly.type
_entity_poly.pdbx_seq_one_letter_code
_entity_poly.pdbx_strand_id
1 'polypeptide(L)'
;MACALLEKANAGVLSLAHVHPSGVQDNAFAYNNIRDMCNGLKASRSHYSCSTCPTGTPGGTVCLTHDLLAYLTALVSKGHVIVNELAGACHTCGSRHYNGQAVDLHNDARSTEYLQTCTAMHGWGQNEGDHIHCQFYD
;
A
#
# COMPACT_ATOMS: atom_id res chain seq x y z
N MET A 1 -13.17 2.75 6.83
CA MET A 1 -12.53 1.65 6.08
C MET A 1 -11.20 1.22 6.69
N ALA A 2 -10.27 2.15 6.98
CA ALA A 2 -8.98 1.79 7.56
C ALA A 2 -9.07 0.99 8.87
N CYS A 3 -9.97 1.33 9.81
CA CYS A 3 -10.14 0.55 11.03
C CYS A 3 -10.59 -0.89 10.79
N ALA A 4 -11.49 -1.12 9.83
CA ALA A 4 -11.90 -2.48 9.47
C ALA A 4 -10.72 -3.29 8.91
N LEU A 5 -9.84 -2.67 8.11
CA LEU A 5 -8.62 -3.31 7.64
C LEU A 5 -7.64 -3.59 8.80
N LEU A 6 -7.50 -2.68 9.76
CA LEU A 6 -6.69 -2.90 10.95
C LEU A 6 -7.22 -4.07 11.80
N GLU A 7 -8.53 -4.19 11.96
CA GLU A 7 -9.16 -5.35 12.63
C GLU A 7 -8.88 -6.66 11.88
N LYS A 8 -8.94 -6.65 10.55
CA LYS A 8 -8.56 -7.81 9.72
C LYS A 8 -7.09 -8.16 9.88
N ALA A 9 -6.23 -7.17 10.08
CA ALA A 9 -4.82 -7.41 10.35
C ALA A 9 -4.61 -8.04 11.72
N ASN A 10 -5.27 -7.53 12.76
CA ASN A 10 -5.25 -8.11 14.10
C ASN A 10 -5.81 -9.54 14.13
N ALA A 11 -6.76 -9.86 13.24
CA ALA A 11 -7.31 -11.20 13.08
C ALA A 11 -6.45 -12.15 12.21
N GLY A 12 -5.32 -11.69 11.67
CA GLY A 12 -4.43 -12.49 10.82
C GLY A 12 -4.93 -12.74 9.40
N VAL A 13 -5.98 -12.04 8.96
CA VAL A 13 -6.53 -12.15 7.59
C VAL A 13 -5.85 -11.17 6.62
N LEU A 14 -5.23 -10.12 7.15
CA LEU A 14 -4.43 -9.15 6.39
C LEU A 14 -3.05 -9.01 7.03
N SER A 15 -1.99 -9.38 6.33
CA SER A 15 -0.64 -9.05 6.78
C SER A 15 -0.26 -7.67 6.26
N LEU A 16 0.15 -6.77 7.16
CA LEU A 16 0.68 -5.46 6.81
C LEU A 16 2.17 -5.44 7.19
N ALA A 17 3.04 -5.06 6.26
CA ALA A 17 4.46 -4.98 6.54
C ALA A 17 4.77 -3.96 7.66
N HIS A 18 5.73 -4.33 8.51
CA HIS A 18 6.31 -3.51 9.59
C HIS A 18 7.73 -3.05 9.27
N VAL A 19 8.20 -3.30 8.05
CA VAL A 19 9.52 -2.95 7.53
C VAL A 19 9.40 -2.74 6.03
N HIS A 20 10.23 -1.86 5.48
CA HIS A 20 10.35 -1.72 4.03
C HIS A 20 11.17 -2.87 3.43
N PRO A 21 10.90 -3.30 2.19
CA PRO A 21 11.75 -4.27 1.47
C PRO A 21 13.23 -3.85 1.39
N SER A 22 13.51 -2.53 1.37
CA SER A 22 14.86 -1.97 1.37
C SER A 22 15.60 -2.11 2.70
N GLY A 23 14.89 -2.44 3.79
CA GLY A 23 15.43 -2.46 5.15
C GLY A 23 15.55 -1.08 5.81
N VAL A 24 15.20 0.02 5.12
CA VAL A 24 15.13 1.35 5.73
C VAL A 24 14.10 1.33 6.86
N GLN A 25 14.47 1.89 8.01
CA GLN A 25 13.61 1.97 9.19
C GLN A 25 13.10 3.41 9.36
N ASP A 26 11.82 3.61 9.11
CA ASP A 26 11.10 4.84 9.43
C ASP A 26 9.71 4.52 10.01
N ASN A 27 8.74 5.44 9.93
CA ASN A 27 7.37 5.23 10.44
C ASN A 27 6.32 5.09 9.32
N ALA A 28 6.73 4.93 8.07
CA ALA A 28 5.89 4.91 6.88
C ALA A 28 5.55 3.49 6.39
N PHE A 29 5.66 2.49 7.25
CA PHE A 29 5.29 1.11 6.91
C PHE A 29 3.79 0.95 6.63
N ALA A 30 3.43 -0.08 5.86
CA ALA A 30 2.03 -0.40 5.54
C ALA A 30 1.16 -0.53 6.81
N TYR A 31 1.67 -1.18 7.87
CA TYR A 31 0.96 -1.27 9.15
C TYR A 31 0.69 0.10 9.76
N ASN A 32 1.72 0.95 9.87
CA ASN A 32 1.60 2.29 10.43
C ASN A 32 0.63 3.14 9.60
N ASN A 33 0.68 3.05 8.28
CA ASN A 33 -0.22 3.77 7.38
C ASN A 33 -1.71 3.45 7.65
N ILE A 34 -2.08 2.17 7.78
CA ILE A 34 -3.46 1.76 8.09
C ILE A 34 -3.84 2.12 9.53
N ARG A 35 -2.93 1.94 10.49
CA ARG A 35 -3.15 2.29 11.90
C ARG A 35 -3.40 3.79 12.06
N ASP A 36 -2.56 4.63 11.46
CA ASP A 36 -2.65 6.09 11.57
C ASP A 36 -3.97 6.58 10.96
N MET A 37 -4.34 6.06 9.77
CA MET A 37 -5.64 6.30 9.14
C MET A 37 -6.82 5.86 10.01
N CYS A 38 -6.71 4.73 10.72
CA CYS A 38 -7.77 4.30 11.65
C CYS A 38 -7.90 5.26 12.85
N ASN A 39 -6.79 5.80 13.35
CA ASN A 39 -6.78 6.77 14.44
C ASN A 39 -7.20 8.19 14.03
N GLY A 40 -7.72 8.38 12.81
CA GLY A 40 -8.11 9.69 12.28
C GLY A 40 -6.95 10.57 11.84
N LEU A 41 -5.74 10.00 11.71
CA LEU A 41 -4.56 10.67 11.18
C LEU A 41 -4.37 10.36 9.68
N LYS A 42 -3.40 11.01 9.06
CA LYS A 42 -2.98 10.71 7.68
C LYS A 42 -1.86 9.67 7.69
N ALA A 43 -1.75 8.87 6.63
CA ALA A 43 -0.66 7.91 6.45
C ALA A 43 0.68 8.64 6.29
N SER A 44 1.69 8.16 7.00
CA SER A 44 3.06 8.69 6.93
C SER A 44 3.74 8.31 5.62
N ARG A 45 4.48 9.25 5.02
CA ARG A 45 5.37 9.00 3.87
C ARG A 45 6.82 8.99 4.32
N SER A 46 7.63 8.14 3.69
CA SER A 46 9.06 8.08 3.95
C SER A 46 9.77 9.39 3.61
N HIS A 47 10.89 9.67 4.28
CA HIS A 47 11.73 10.85 4.05
C HIS A 47 13.22 10.52 4.09
N TYR A 48 13.80 10.20 2.92
CA TYR A 48 15.20 9.87 2.73
C TYR A 48 15.60 9.97 1.25
N SER A 49 16.90 10.11 0.98
CA SER A 49 17.43 10.08 -0.39
C SER A 49 17.52 8.64 -0.91
N CYS A 50 17.13 8.42 -2.17
CA CYS A 50 17.21 7.11 -2.82
C CYS A 50 17.46 7.26 -4.32
N SER A 51 17.90 6.18 -4.99
CA SER A 51 18.24 6.20 -6.41
C SER A 51 17.03 6.28 -7.34
N THR A 52 15.88 5.72 -6.95
CA THR A 52 14.65 5.68 -7.77
C THR A 52 14.01 7.07 -7.93
N CYS A 53 14.17 7.95 -6.93
CA CYS A 53 13.77 9.35 -7.02
C CYS A 53 14.96 10.24 -6.65
N PRO A 54 15.62 10.90 -7.62
CA PRO A 54 16.83 11.71 -7.38
C PRO A 54 16.63 12.85 -6.37
N THR A 55 15.40 13.33 -6.20
CA THR A 55 15.05 14.36 -5.21
C THR A 55 14.73 13.80 -3.82
N GLY A 56 14.80 12.48 -3.64
CA GLY A 56 14.43 11.76 -2.42
C GLY A 56 12.92 11.52 -2.28
N THR A 57 12.55 10.76 -1.25
CA THR A 57 11.16 10.50 -0.88
C THR A 57 10.55 11.76 -0.22
N PRO A 58 9.26 12.05 -0.47
CA PRO A 58 8.71 13.39 -0.25
C PRO A 58 8.45 13.75 1.23
N GLY A 59 8.48 12.78 2.14
CA GLY A 59 8.14 12.97 3.57
C GLY A 59 6.72 13.48 3.82
N GLY A 60 6.41 13.81 5.07
CA GLY A 60 5.09 14.30 5.46
C GLY A 60 4.02 13.20 5.47
N THR A 61 2.76 13.56 5.19
CA THR A 61 1.62 12.63 5.30
C THR A 61 0.63 12.78 4.14
N VAL A 62 -0.14 11.73 3.87
CA VAL A 62 -1.16 11.67 2.82
C VAL A 62 -2.38 10.86 3.26
N CYS A 63 -3.56 11.13 2.73
CA CYS A 63 -4.71 10.25 2.93
C CYS A 63 -4.63 9.09 1.94
N LEU A 64 -4.82 7.86 2.41
CA LEU A 64 -5.10 6.74 1.50
C LEU A 64 -6.49 6.95 0.89
N THR A 65 -6.62 6.81 -0.43
CA THR A 65 -7.89 7.10 -1.09
C THR A 65 -8.96 6.07 -0.79
N HIS A 66 -10.22 6.46 -1.03
CA HIS A 66 -11.35 5.57 -0.83
C HIS A 66 -11.23 4.32 -1.72
N ASP A 67 -10.86 4.48 -2.99
CA ASP A 67 -10.80 3.37 -3.94
C ASP A 67 -9.70 2.38 -3.58
N LEU A 68 -8.55 2.89 -3.11
CA LEU A 68 -7.48 2.04 -2.58
C LEU A 68 -7.94 1.22 -1.37
N LEU A 69 -8.62 1.85 -0.40
CA LEU A 69 -9.11 1.14 0.79
C LEU A 69 -10.23 0.15 0.47
N ALA A 70 -11.09 0.48 -0.50
CA ALA A 70 -12.12 -0.41 -1.00
C ALA A 70 -11.52 -1.63 -1.71
N TYR A 71 -10.47 -1.44 -2.51
CA TYR A 71 -9.73 -2.52 -3.16
C TYR A 71 -9.14 -3.51 -2.15
N LEU A 72 -8.45 -3.02 -1.12
CA LEU A 72 -7.93 -3.88 -0.04
C LEU A 72 -9.06 -4.65 0.66
N THR A 73 -10.19 -3.99 0.92
CA THR A 73 -11.36 -4.62 1.54
C THR A 73 -11.91 -5.76 0.67
N ALA A 74 -12.00 -5.53 -0.65
CA ALA A 74 -12.47 -6.54 -1.59
C ALA A 74 -11.54 -7.76 -1.64
N LEU A 75 -10.21 -7.56 -1.64
CA LEU A 75 -9.26 -8.68 -1.63
C LEU A 75 -9.30 -9.49 -0.34
N VAL A 76 -9.38 -8.81 0.80
CA VAL A 76 -9.42 -9.44 2.13
C VAL A 76 -10.71 -10.26 2.33
N SER A 77 -11.82 -9.87 1.68
CA SER A 77 -13.05 -10.67 1.69
C SER A 77 -12.94 -12.01 0.96
N LYS A 78 -11.94 -12.16 0.07
CA LYS A 78 -11.71 -13.36 -0.75
C LYS A 78 -10.63 -14.28 -0.16
N GLY A 79 -9.86 -13.82 0.82
CA GLY A 79 -8.84 -14.62 1.49
C GLY A 79 -7.72 -13.78 2.11
N HIS A 80 -6.66 -14.45 2.58
CA HIS A 80 -5.48 -13.80 3.18
C HIS A 80 -4.67 -12.98 2.17
N VAL A 81 -4.33 -11.75 2.54
CA VAL A 81 -3.59 -10.79 1.69
C VAL A 81 -2.36 -10.30 2.44
N ILE A 82 -1.24 -10.11 1.74
CA ILE A 82 -0.02 -9.52 2.29
C ILE A 82 0.26 -8.21 1.56
N VAL A 83 0.24 -7.10 2.30
CA VAL A 83 0.57 -5.77 1.80
C VAL A 83 2.00 -5.43 2.18
N ASN A 84 2.83 -5.17 1.17
CA ASN A 84 4.21 -4.77 1.34
C ASN A 84 4.30 -3.26 1.58
N GLU A 85 3.68 -2.44 0.71
CA GLU A 85 3.83 -0.98 0.75
C GLU A 85 2.54 -0.23 0.41
N LEU A 86 2.41 0.97 1.00
CA LEU A 86 1.32 1.93 0.76
C LEU A 86 1.88 3.32 0.44
N ALA A 87 2.04 4.21 1.41
CA ALA A 87 2.55 5.57 1.17
C ALA A 87 4.04 5.77 1.52
N GLY A 88 4.69 4.72 2.01
CA GLY A 88 6.11 4.70 2.38
C GLY A 88 7.04 4.28 1.26
N ALA A 89 8.26 3.91 1.65
CA ALA A 89 9.35 3.44 0.81
C ALA A 89 9.77 4.44 -0.29
N CYS A 90 10.60 3.95 -1.22
CA CYS A 90 11.14 4.73 -2.32
C CYS A 90 10.61 4.21 -3.65
N HIS A 91 9.84 5.07 -4.32
CA HIS A 91 9.34 4.91 -5.67
C HIS A 91 9.81 6.06 -6.57
N THR A 92 9.49 6.00 -7.85
CA THR A 92 9.72 7.11 -8.79
C THR A 92 9.06 8.39 -8.28
N CYS A 93 9.63 9.56 -8.58
CA CYS A 93 9.20 10.82 -7.94
C CYS A 93 7.72 11.17 -8.14
N GLY A 94 7.10 10.73 -9.24
CA GLY A 94 5.68 10.92 -9.54
C GLY A 94 4.79 9.75 -9.13
N SER A 95 5.29 8.83 -8.30
CA SER A 95 4.57 7.61 -7.93
C SER A 95 3.25 7.90 -7.21
N ARG A 96 2.25 7.07 -7.52
CA ARG A 96 0.92 7.11 -6.90
C ARG A 96 0.91 6.69 -5.44
N HIS A 97 1.94 5.96 -4.98
CA HIS A 97 2.16 5.70 -3.55
C HIS A 97 2.21 6.99 -2.74
N TYR A 98 2.92 8.01 -3.25
CA TYR A 98 3.05 9.30 -2.57
C TYR A 98 1.77 10.15 -2.54
N ASN A 99 0.76 9.76 -3.32
CA ASN A 99 -0.58 10.35 -3.33
C ASN A 99 -1.61 9.50 -2.55
N GLY A 100 -1.19 8.40 -1.92
CA GLY A 100 -2.08 7.47 -1.23
C GLY A 100 -3.01 6.70 -2.17
N GLN A 101 -2.61 6.53 -3.43
CA GLN A 101 -3.42 5.97 -4.51
C GLN A 101 -2.93 4.58 -4.96
N ALA A 102 -1.88 4.03 -4.35
CA ALA A 102 -1.28 2.78 -4.79
C ALA A 102 -0.94 1.84 -3.62
N VAL A 103 -0.79 0.57 -3.97
CA VAL A 103 -0.36 -0.51 -3.08
C VAL A 103 0.51 -1.50 -3.81
N ASP A 104 1.52 -1.98 -3.09
CA ASP A 104 2.30 -3.16 -3.48
C ASP A 104 1.89 -4.34 -2.60
N LEU A 105 1.41 -5.40 -3.24
CA LEU A 105 1.02 -6.66 -2.62
C LEU A 105 2.09 -7.71 -2.85
N HIS A 106 2.29 -8.63 -1.91
CA HIS A 106 3.18 -9.76 -2.14
C HIS A 106 2.74 -10.55 -3.38
N ASN A 107 3.70 -10.96 -4.21
CA ASN A 107 3.40 -11.82 -5.36
C ASN A 107 3.28 -13.26 -4.90
N ASP A 108 2.06 -13.80 -4.92
CA ASP A 108 1.74 -15.16 -4.50
C ASP A 108 0.75 -15.86 -5.45
N ALA A 109 0.18 -16.98 -5.02
CA ALA A 109 -0.76 -17.76 -5.83
C ALA A 109 -2.04 -16.99 -6.24
N ARG A 110 -2.36 -15.87 -5.57
CA ARG A 110 -3.53 -15.02 -5.83
C ARG A 110 -3.21 -13.79 -6.69
N SER A 111 -1.98 -13.63 -7.17
CA SER A 111 -1.57 -12.47 -7.98
C SER A 111 -2.47 -12.18 -9.18
N THR A 112 -2.96 -13.21 -9.87
CA THR A 112 -3.93 -13.04 -10.97
C THR A 112 -5.24 -12.43 -10.48
N GLU A 113 -5.74 -12.83 -9.32
CA GLU A 113 -6.95 -12.29 -8.70
C GLU A 113 -6.76 -10.82 -8.29
N TYR A 114 -5.57 -10.47 -7.79
CA TYR A 114 -5.23 -9.09 -7.42
C TYR A 114 -5.33 -8.17 -8.63
N LEU A 115 -4.66 -8.54 -9.74
CA LEU A 115 -4.70 -7.79 -10.99
C LEU A 115 -6.11 -7.67 -11.58
N GLN A 116 -6.87 -8.77 -11.58
CA GLN A 116 -8.24 -8.78 -12.07
C GLN A 116 -9.16 -7.91 -11.22
N THR A 117 -9.03 -7.96 -9.89
CA THR A 117 -9.82 -7.14 -8.98
C THR A 117 -9.44 -5.66 -9.13
N CYS A 118 -8.16 -5.33 -9.27
CA CYS A 118 -7.67 -3.97 -9.53
C CYS A 118 -8.31 -3.41 -10.81
N THR A 119 -8.24 -4.18 -11.91
CA THR A 119 -8.81 -3.79 -13.21
C THR A 119 -10.33 -3.65 -13.16
N ALA A 120 -11.01 -4.58 -12.49
CA ALA A 120 -12.47 -4.54 -12.33
C ALA A 120 -12.95 -3.33 -11.50
N MET A 121 -12.07 -2.77 -10.67
CA MET A 121 -12.31 -1.54 -9.91
C MET A 121 -11.75 -0.28 -10.62
N HIS A 122 -11.48 -0.36 -11.93
CA HIS A 122 -10.94 0.72 -12.76
C HIS A 122 -9.53 1.20 -12.37
N GLY A 123 -8.83 0.42 -11.55
CA GLY A 123 -7.42 0.62 -11.26
C GLY A 123 -6.53 0.10 -12.38
N TRP A 124 -5.25 0.50 -12.33
CA TRP A 124 -4.20 -0.05 -13.18
C TRP A 124 -3.30 -0.96 -12.35
N GLY A 125 -3.27 -2.25 -12.70
CA GLY A 125 -2.47 -3.26 -12.02
C GLY A 125 -1.32 -3.77 -12.89
N GLN A 126 -0.17 -4.02 -12.29
CA GLN A 126 1.01 -4.59 -12.94
C GLN A 126 1.66 -5.65 -12.04
N ASN A 127 2.15 -6.73 -12.66
CA ASN A 127 3.05 -7.66 -12.00
C ASN A 127 4.49 -7.17 -12.18
N GLU A 128 5.16 -6.84 -11.09
CA GLU A 128 6.55 -6.32 -11.09
C GLU A 128 7.58 -7.41 -10.75
N GLY A 129 7.15 -8.67 -10.70
CA GLY A 129 8.01 -9.84 -10.50
C GLY A 129 8.02 -10.29 -9.04
N ASP A 130 8.46 -9.45 -8.11
CA ASP A 130 8.50 -9.75 -6.66
C ASP A 130 7.24 -9.28 -5.90
N HIS A 131 6.47 -8.39 -6.50
CA HIS A 131 5.22 -7.88 -5.96
C HIS A 131 4.20 -7.56 -7.07
N ILE A 132 2.94 -7.40 -6.67
CA ILE A 132 1.84 -6.93 -7.51
C ILE A 132 1.54 -5.49 -7.14
N HIS A 133 1.72 -4.60 -8.11
CA HIS A 133 1.38 -3.20 -7.99
C HIS A 133 -0.07 -2.98 -8.45
N CYS A 134 -0.83 -2.18 -7.70
CA CYS A 134 -2.14 -1.65 -8.14
C CYS A 134 -2.26 -0.19 -7.75
N GLN A 135 -2.71 0.66 -8.67
CA GLN A 135 -2.96 2.08 -8.41
C GLN A 135 -4.26 2.60 -9.02
N PHE A 136 -4.76 3.69 -8.45
CA PHE A 136 -5.95 4.42 -8.86
C PHE A 136 -5.63 5.90 -9.21
N TYR A 137 -6.61 6.64 -9.72
CA TYR A 137 -6.40 7.97 -10.36
C TYR A 137 -7.41 9.05 -9.94
N ASP A 138 -8.23 8.75 -8.95
CA ASP A 138 -9.25 9.59 -8.31
C ASP A 138 -8.72 10.93 -7.76
#